data_AF-A0A1G0WBS8-F1
#
_entry.id   AF-A0A1G0WBS8-F1
#
_cell.length_a   1.000
_cell.length_b   1.000
_cell.length_c   1.000
_cell.angle_alpha   90.00
_cell.angle_beta   90.00
_cell.angle_gamma   90.00
#
_symmetry.space_group_name_H-M   'P 1'
#
loop_
_entity.id
_entity.type
_entity.pdbx_description
1 polymer ?
#
loop_
_entity_poly.entity_id
_entity_poly.type
_entity_poly.pdbx_seq_one_letter_code
_entity_poly.pdbx_strand_id
1 'polypeptide(L)' 'MKKFKFIVVLIILIVLAVFLLQNLSKTDIIFIIWSFELQKTYIILGSFILGIILGIITVFASRKKY' A
#
# COMPACT_ATOMS: atom_id res chain seq x y z
N MET A 1 -11.32 21.64 17.10
CA MET A 1 -10.26 21.08 16.22
C MET A 1 -9.68 19.74 16.68
N LYS A 2 -9.22 19.56 17.93
CA LYS A 2 -8.61 18.28 18.37
C LYS A 2 -9.57 17.06 18.28
N LYS A 3 -10.83 17.23 18.68
CA LYS A 3 -11.86 16.17 18.59
C LYS A 3 -12.17 15.73 17.16
N PHE A 4 -12.24 16.69 16.22
CA PHE A 4 -12.45 16.39 14.80
C PHE A 4 -11.28 15.60 14.20
N LYS A 5 -10.03 16.03 14.47
CA LYS A 5 -8.84 15.29 14.05
C LYS A 5 -8.84 13.87 14.62
N PHE A 6 -9.22 13.69 15.88
CA PHE A 6 -9.31 12.37 16.51
C PHE A 6 -10.35 11.48 15.84
N ILE A 7 -11.55 12.01 15.57
CA ILE A 7 -12.62 11.28 14.86
C ILE A 7 -12.16 10.86 13.46
N VAL A 8 -11.49 11.76 12.72
CA VAL A 8 -10.95 11.44 11.39
C VAL A 8 -9.91 10.31 11.46
N VAL A 9 -8.97 10.38 12.41
CA VAL A 9 -7.97 9.32 12.61
C VAL A 9 -8.64 7.99 12.97
N LEU A 10 -9.65 8.02 13.84
CA LEU A 10 -10.39 6.81 14.22
C LEU A 10 -11.12 6.18 13.03
N ILE A 11 -11.78 6.99 12.21
CA ILE A 11 -12.45 6.53 10.98
C ILE A 11 -11.43 5.90 10.03
N ILE A 12 -10.28 6.56 9.81
CA ILE A 12 -9.21 6.03 8.95
C ILE A 12 -8.71 4.68 9.47
N LEU A 13 -8.49 4.55 10.78
CA LEU A 13 -8.05 3.28 11.39
C LEU A 13 -9.08 2.17 11.20
N ILE A 14 -10.37 2.47 11.39
CA ILE A 14 -11.45 1.49 11.17
C ILE A 14 -11.51 1.07 9.71
N VAL A 15 -11.44 2.01 8.77
CA VAL A 15 -11.43 1.73 7.33
C VAL A 15 -10.22 0.86 6.97
N LEU A 16 -9.04 1.17 7.51
CA LEU A 16 -7.83 0.36 7.34
C LEU A 16 -8.02 -1.06 7.88
N ALA A 17 -8.52 -1.20 9.10
CA ALA A 17 -8.74 -2.51 9.71
C ALA A 17 -9.71 -3.37 8.89
N VAL A 18 -10.83 -2.80 8.44
CA VAL A 18 -11.81 -3.48 7.58
C VAL A 18 -11.19 -3.86 6.24
N PHE A 19 -10.43 -2.95 5.63
CA PHE A 19 -9.71 -3.22 4.37
C PHE A 19 -8.73 -4.39 4.52
N LEU A 20 -7.92 -4.42 5.58
CA LEU A 20 -6.99 -5.52 5.85
C LEU A 20 -7.76 -6.84 6.03
N LEU A 21 -8.83 -6.83 6.82
CA LEU A 21 -9.63 -8.03 7.12
C LEU A 21 -10.26 -8.62 5.86
N GLN A 22 -10.82 -7.79 4.97
CA GLN A 22 -11.39 -8.24 3.70
C GLN A 22 -10.33 -8.83 2.75
N ASN A 23 -9.09 -8.33 2.84
CA ASN A 23 -7.99 -8.73 1.96
C ASN A 23 -7.05 -9.78 2.58
N LEU A 24 -7.43 -10.37 3.73
CA LEU A 24 -6.75 -11.52 4.35
C LEU A 24 -6.84 -12.79 3.50
N SER A 25 -7.77 -12.83 2.54
CA SER A 25 -7.90 -13.95 1.61
C SER A 25 -6.61 -14.12 0.81
N LYS A 26 -6.06 -15.34 0.83
CA LYS A 26 -4.96 -15.72 -0.05
C LYS A 26 -5.44 -15.72 -1.50
N THR A 27 -4.57 -15.29 -2.40
CA THR A 27 -4.80 -15.29 -3.83
C THR A 27 -3.56 -15.78 -4.53
N ASP A 28 -3.79 -16.60 -5.54
CA ASP A 28 -2.74 -17.10 -6.42
C ASP A 28 -2.27 -15.96 -7.31
N ILE A 29 -0.99 -15.65 -7.19
CA ILE A 29 -0.33 -14.70 -8.06
C ILE A 29 0.41 -15.50 -9.11
N ILE A 30 0.05 -15.27 -10.37
CA ILE A 30 0.63 -15.96 -11.52
C ILE A 30 1.45 -14.95 -12.30
N PHE A 31 2.77 -15.17 -12.34
CA PHE A 31 3.68 -14.50 -13.25
C PHE A 31 4.00 -15.41 -14.45
N ILE A 32 4.69 -14.85 -15.44
CA ILE A 32 5.02 -15.54 -16.70
C ILE A 32 5.83 -16.84 -16.46
N ILE A 33 6.69 -16.87 -15.42
CA ILE A 33 7.62 -17.99 -15.16
C ILE A 33 7.31 -18.74 -13.85
N TRP A 34 6.61 -18.11 -12.91
CA TRP A 34 6.40 -18.66 -11.57
C TRP A 34 5.09 -18.17 -10.96
N SER A 35 4.55 -18.93 -10.01
CA SER A 35 3.35 -18.56 -9.27
C SER A 35 3.53 -18.84 -7.78
N PHE A 36 2.82 -18.09 -6.96
CA PHE A 36 2.81 -18.28 -5.50
C PHE A 36 1.54 -17.73 -4.87
N GLU A 37 1.19 -18.24 -3.69
CA GLU A 37 0.06 -17.76 -2.92
C GLU A 37 0.49 -16.64 -1.96
N LEU A 38 -0.22 -15.52 -1.99
CA LEU A 38 -0.02 -14.44 -1.02
C LEU A 38 -1.36 -13.82 -0.63
N GLN A 39 -1.46 -13.28 0.58
CA GLN A 39 -2.62 -12.47 0.96
C GLN A 39 -2.66 -11.19 0.12
N LYS A 40 -3.84 -10.84 -0.43
CA LYS A 40 -4.02 -9.63 -1.25
C LYS A 40 -3.52 -8.37 -0.55
N THR A 41 -3.70 -8.31 0.77
CA THR A 41 -3.18 -7.25 1.63
C THR A 41 -1.70 -6.96 1.42
N TYR A 42 -0.84 -7.98 1.39
CA TYR A 42 0.60 -7.80 1.23
C TYR A 42 0.97 -7.32 -0.15
N ILE A 43 0.23 -7.73 -1.18
CA ILE A 43 0.41 -7.26 -2.56
C ILE A 43 0.13 -5.75 -2.62
N ILE A 44 -1.02 -5.32 -2.09
CA ILE A 44 -1.44 -3.92 -2.15
C ILE A 44 -0.47 -3.01 -1.38
N LEU A 45 -0.07 -3.43 -0.17
CA LEU A 45 0.96 -2.73 0.61
C LEU A 45 2.30 -2.67 -0.11
N GLY A 46 2.76 -3.79 -0.67
CA GLY A 46 4.00 -3.85 -1.44
C GLY A 46 3.98 -2.91 -2.64
N SER A 47 2.92 -2.94 -3.45
CA SER A 47 2.75 -2.07 -4.62
C SER A 47 2.71 -0.58 -4.23
N PHE A 48 2.04 -0.24 -3.14
CA PHE A 48 1.98 1.14 -2.64
C PHE A 48 3.37 1.65 -2.24
N ILE A 49 4.11 0.86 -1.45
CA ILE A 49 5.46 1.21 -1.01
C ILE A 49 6.41 1.33 -2.21
N LEU A 50 6.36 0.38 -3.15
CA LEU A 50 7.15 0.44 -4.38
C LEU A 50 6.84 1.70 -5.19
N GLY A 51 5.57 2.08 -5.32
CA GLY A 51 5.17 3.32 -5.98
C GLY A 51 5.76 4.57 -5.31
N ILE A 52 5.74 4.64 -3.98
CA ILE A 52 6.38 5.73 -3.22
C ILE A 52 7.89 5.77 -3.49
N ILE A 53 8.56 4.62 -3.39
CA ILE A 53 10.01 4.51 -3.62
C ILE A 53 10.36 4.98 -5.04
N LEU A 54 9.64 4.51 -6.06
CA LEU A 54 9.84 4.94 -7.44
C LEU A 54 9.60 6.43 -7.62
N GLY A 55 8.54 6.98 -7.02
CA GLY A 55 8.28 8.42 -7.01
C GLY A 55 9.45 9.21 -6.41
N ILE A 56 9.95 8.79 -5.26
CA ILE A 56 11.11 9.41 -4.60
C ILE A 56 12.35 9.32 -5.49
N ILE A 57 12.65 8.15 -6.05
CA ILE A 57 13.80 7.94 -6.95
C ILE A 57 13.71 8.85 -8.17
N THR A 58 12.56 8.95 -8.81
CA THR A 58 12.37 9.82 -10.00
C THR A 58 12.59 11.29 -9.67
N VAL A 59 12.14 11.76 -8.50
CA VAL A 59 12.41 13.13 -8.03
C VAL A 59 13.91 13.36 -7.84
N PHE A 60 14.60 12.44 -7.17
CA PHE A 60 16.05 12.56 -6.97
C PHE A 60 16.85 12.49 -8.27
N ALA A 61 16.47 11.59 -9.18
CA ALA A 61 17.09 11.46 -10.49
C ALA A 61 16.88 12.72 -11.35
N SER A 62 15.70 13.34 -11.25
CA SER A 62 15.38 14.57 -12.00
C SER A 62 16.11 15.80 -11.46
N ARG A 63 16.34 15.87 -10.13
CA ARG A 63 17.13 16.97 -9.51
C ARG A 63 18.61 16.96 -9.87
N LYS A 64 19.17 15.80 -10.25
CA LYS A 64 20.60 15.68 -10.62
C LYS A 64 20.91 16.18 -12.04
N LYS A 65 19.87 16.51 -12.83
CA LYS A 65 20.00 16.88 -14.25
C LYS A 65 20.07 18.40 -14.50
N TYR A 66 20.00 19.22 -13.45
CA TYR A 66 20.17 20.68 -13.48
C TYR A 66 21.21 21.12 -12.45
#